data_AF-A0A2T5K8V9-F1
#
_entry.id   AF-A0A2T5K8V9-F1
#
_cell.length_a   1.000
_cell.length_b   1.000
_cell.length_c   1.000
_cell.angle_alpha   90.00
_cell.angle_beta   90.00
_cell.angle_gamma   90.00
#
_symmetry.space_group_name_H-M   'P 1'
#
loop_
_entity.id
_entity.type
_entity.pdbx_description
1 polymer ?
#
loop_
_entity_poly.entity_id
_entity_poly.type
_entity_poly.pdbx_seq_one_letter_code
_entity_poly.pdbx_strand_id
1 'polypeptide(L)'
;MTRLPDWRPRLVSFVAKAARRPFAWGQHDCGLFVGGAVEAMTGEDPAAGWRGRYTSFERGLLLVRREGFEDHVGWYAARFPRSRR
;
A
#
# COMPACT_ATOMS: atom_id res chain seq x y z
N MET A 1 3.40 12.74 -6.50
CA MET A 1 4.31 12.12 -5.52
C MET A 1 5.75 12.31 -5.97
N THR A 2 6.56 12.94 -5.12
CA THR A 2 8.00 13.15 -5.37
C THR A 2 8.79 12.34 -4.35
N ARG A 3 9.89 11.70 -4.77
CA ARG A 3 10.76 10.95 -3.84
C ARG A 3 11.58 11.90 -2.98
N LEU A 4 11.70 11.59 -1.70
CA LEU A 4 12.58 12.29 -0.76
C LEU A 4 14.05 12.12 -1.16
N PRO A 5 14.95 13.09 -0.87
CA PRO A 5 16.37 12.99 -1.23
C PRO A 5 17.06 11.72 -0.70
N ASP A 6 16.64 11.25 0.46
CA ASP A 6 17.13 10.07 1.18
C ASP A 6 16.17 8.86 1.06
N TRP A 7 15.34 8.79 0.02
CA TRP A 7 14.33 7.73 -0.13
C TRP A 7 14.91 6.31 -0.13
N ARG A 8 16.12 6.11 -0.67
CA ARG A 8 16.77 4.79 -0.77
C ARG A 8 17.04 4.16 0.61
N PRO A 9 17.80 4.79 1.52
CA PRO A 9 18.00 4.24 2.86
C PRO A 9 16.69 4.12 3.66
N ARG A 10 15.71 5.02 3.45
CA ARG A 10 14.38 4.89 4.05
C ARG A 10 13.64 3.63 3.61
N LEU A 11 13.64 3.36 2.30
CA LEU A 11 13.03 2.16 1.75
C LEU A 11 13.72 0.90 2.27
N VAL A 12 15.05 0.86 2.27
CA VAL A 12 15.81 -0.29 2.81
C VAL A 12 15.47 -0.55 4.27
N SER A 13 15.43 0.51 5.09
CA SER A 13 15.04 0.42 6.51
C SER A 13 13.60 -0.09 6.68
N PHE A 14 12.66 0.41 5.87
CA PHE A 14 11.28 -0.05 5.86
C PHE A 14 11.17 -1.54 5.51
N VAL A 15 11.79 -1.98 4.41
CA VAL A 15 11.74 -3.37 3.96
C VAL A 15 12.35 -4.31 5.01
N ALA A 16 13.48 -3.92 5.61
CA ALA A 16 14.10 -4.71 6.68
C ALA A 16 13.19 -4.88 7.91
N LYS A 17 12.44 -3.84 8.28
CA LYS A 17 11.46 -3.92 9.37
C LYS A 17 10.24 -4.75 8.96
N ALA A 18 9.73 -4.56 7.75
CA ALA A 18 8.59 -5.28 7.21
C ALA A 18 8.86 -6.79 7.11
N ALA A 19 10.05 -7.20 6.67
CA ALA A 19 10.42 -8.61 6.53
C ALA A 19 10.34 -9.42 7.85
N ARG A 20 10.38 -8.74 9.00
CA ARG A 20 10.27 -9.37 10.33
C ARG A 20 8.86 -9.34 10.90
N ARG A 21 7.89 -8.74 10.19
CA ARG A 21 6.50 -8.62 10.67
C ARG A 21 5.68 -9.78 10.11
N PRO A 22 4.84 -10.43 10.94
CA PRO A 22 3.93 -11.45 10.45
C PRO A 22 2.89 -10.82 9.52
N PHE A 23 2.45 -11.62 8.55
CA PHE A 23 1.35 -11.23 7.66
C PHE A 23 0.04 -11.09 8.45
N ALA A 24 -0.70 -10.01 8.21
CA ALA A 24 -2.01 -9.76 8.79
C ALA A 24 -2.82 -8.81 7.91
N TRP A 25 -4.01 -9.23 7.49
CA TRP A 25 -4.92 -8.37 6.71
C TRP A 25 -5.28 -7.10 7.47
N GLY A 26 -5.24 -5.96 6.78
CA GLY A 26 -5.53 -4.64 7.33
C GLY A 26 -4.42 -4.08 8.21
N GLN A 27 -3.30 -4.78 8.39
CA GLN A 27 -2.17 -4.32 9.21
C GLN A 27 -0.81 -4.49 8.52
N HIS A 28 -0.56 -5.65 7.95
CA HIS A 28 0.66 -6.02 7.24
C HIS A 28 0.34 -7.05 6.14
N ASP A 29 -0.21 -6.56 5.04
CA ASP A 29 -0.48 -7.34 3.84
C ASP A 29 0.18 -6.70 2.62
N CYS A 30 0.00 -7.30 1.43
CA CYS A 30 0.65 -6.82 0.21
C CYS A 30 0.31 -5.35 -0.11
N GLY A 31 -0.94 -4.95 0.10
CA GLY A 31 -1.38 -3.59 -0.23
C GLY A 31 -0.85 -2.54 0.72
N LEU A 32 -0.91 -2.82 2.03
CA LEU A 32 -0.39 -1.92 3.06
C LEU A 32 1.15 -1.91 3.10
N PHE A 33 1.79 -3.01 2.70
CA PHE A 33 3.24 -3.07 2.52
C PHE A 33 3.69 -2.13 1.40
N VAL A 34 3.05 -2.20 0.23
CA VAL A 34 3.37 -1.28 -0.89
C VAL A 34 3.06 0.17 -0.51
N GLY A 35 1.93 0.43 0.16
CA GLY A 35 1.61 1.78 0.66
C GLY A 35 2.67 2.34 1.62
N GLY A 36 3.13 1.52 2.58
CA GLY A 36 4.23 1.91 3.47
C GLY A 36 5.58 2.07 2.76
N ALA A 37 5.84 1.32 1.67
CA ALA A 37 7.04 1.52 0.86
C ALA A 37 6.99 2.86 0.11
N VAL A 38 5.82 3.23 -0.43
CA VAL A 38 5.60 4.54 -1.05
C VAL A 38 5.77 5.65 -0.02
N GLU A 39 5.13 5.52 1.15
CA GLU A 39 5.27 6.46 2.27
C GLU A 39 6.74 6.65 2.69
N ALA A 40 7.50 5.56 2.81
CA ALA A 40 8.92 5.63 3.15
C ALA A 40 9.73 6.40 2.09
N MET A 41 9.33 6.31 0.81
CA MET A 41 10.03 6.98 -0.29
C MET A 41 9.59 8.42 -0.52
N THR A 42 8.34 8.77 -0.28
CA THR A 42 7.74 10.05 -0.70
C THR A 42 7.20 10.88 0.46
N GLY A 43 7.03 10.30 1.65
CA GLY A 43 6.35 10.90 2.79
C GLY A 43 4.82 10.88 2.69
N GLU A 44 4.25 10.34 1.61
CA GLU A 44 2.81 10.27 1.38
C GLU A 44 2.34 8.81 1.52
N ASP A 45 1.40 8.52 2.43
CA ASP A 45 0.82 7.18 2.59
C ASP A 45 -0.48 7.01 1.77
N PRO A 46 -0.45 6.41 0.58
CA PRO A 46 -1.66 6.16 -0.21
C PRO A 46 -2.58 5.11 0.42
N ALA A 47 -2.09 4.34 1.39
CA ALA A 47 -2.83 3.27 2.05
C ALA A 47 -3.37 3.68 3.43
N ALA A 48 -3.18 4.93 3.87
CA ALA A 48 -3.62 5.41 5.18
C ALA A 48 -5.12 5.14 5.41
N GLY A 49 -5.94 5.37 4.39
CA GLY A 49 -7.39 5.14 4.43
C GLY A 49 -7.80 3.66 4.44
N TRP A 50 -6.87 2.71 4.43
CA TRP A 50 -7.13 1.26 4.41
C TRP A 50 -6.70 0.55 5.71
N ARG A 51 -5.75 1.13 6.45
CA ARG A 51 -5.20 0.53 7.66
C ARG A 51 -6.30 0.30 8.70
N GLY A 52 -6.37 -0.92 9.23
CA GLY A 52 -7.31 -1.35 10.26
C GLY A 52 -8.76 -1.53 9.80
N ARG A 53 -9.09 -1.38 8.51
CA ARG A 53 -10.49 -1.40 8.04
C ARG A 53 -11.02 -2.77 7.65
N TYR A 54 -10.15 -3.77 7.53
CA TYR A 54 -10.51 -5.13 7.17
C TYR A 54 -9.61 -6.12 7.90
N THR A 55 -10.11 -7.33 8.08
CA THR A 55 -9.41 -8.41 8.81
C THR A 55 -9.28 -9.69 7.98
N SER A 56 -9.79 -9.68 6.76
CA SER A 56 -9.66 -10.77 5.78
C SER A 56 -9.58 -10.22 4.36
N PHE A 57 -9.15 -11.05 3.41
CA PHE A 57 -9.08 -10.70 2.00
C PHE A 57 -10.47 -10.34 1.44
N GLU A 58 -11.49 -11.12 1.77
CA GLU A 58 -12.87 -10.94 1.31
C GLU A 58 -13.44 -9.63 1.83
N ARG A 59 -13.17 -9.29 3.10
CA ARG A 59 -13.56 -8.00 3.68
C ARG A 59 -12.87 -6.84 2.97
N GLY A 60 -11.59 -6.98 2.62
CA GLY A 60 -10.85 -6.01 1.81
C GLY A 60 -11.47 -5.81 0.42
N LEU A 61 -11.76 -6.90 -0.29
CA LEU A 61 -12.42 -6.85 -1.60
C LEU A 61 -13.82 -6.22 -1.53
N LEU A 62 -14.59 -6.48 -0.47
CA LEU A 62 -15.89 -5.82 -0.29
C LEU A 62 -15.76 -4.30 -0.14
N LEU A 63 -14.73 -3.81 0.55
CA LEU A 63 -14.45 -2.38 0.64
C LEU A 63 -14.06 -1.79 -0.72
N VAL A 64 -13.21 -2.49 -1.47
CA VAL A 64 -12.82 -2.07 -2.82
C VAL A 64 -14.04 -1.99 -3.76
N ARG A 65 -14.95 -2.96 -3.68
CA ARG A 65 -16.21 -2.96 -4.42
C ARG A 65 -17.15 -1.82 -4.05
N ARG A 66 -17.17 -1.43 -2.76
CA ARG A 66 -17.92 -0.24 -2.32
C ARG A 66 -17.37 1.06 -2.87
N GLU A 67 -16.09 1.09 -3.25
CA GLU A 67 -15.49 2.22 -3.98
C GLU A 67 -15.73 2.15 -5.51
N GLY A 68 -16.48 1.16 -6.01
CA GLY A 68 -16.85 1.03 -7.42
C GLY A 68 -15.86 0.26 -8.28
N PHE A 69 -14.92 -0.47 -7.69
CA PHE A 69 -13.94 -1.29 -8.41
C PHE A 69 -14.26 -2.78 -8.30
N GLU A 70 -14.01 -3.55 -9.37
CA GLU A 70 -14.23 -5.01 -9.36
C GLU A 70 -13.34 -5.73 -8.33
N ASP A 71 -12.07 -5.32 -8.29
CA ASP A 71 -11.04 -5.87 -7.42
C ASP A 71 -9.95 -4.83 -7.06
N HIS A 72 -9.02 -5.27 -6.22
CA HIS A 72 -7.89 -4.47 -5.77
C HIS A 72 -6.95 -4.05 -6.92
N VAL A 73 -6.87 -4.82 -8.01
CA VAL A 73 -6.03 -4.49 -9.17
C VAL A 73 -6.59 -3.27 -9.89
N GLY A 74 -7.90 -3.25 -10.15
CA GLY A 74 -8.59 -2.10 -10.74
C GLY A 74 -8.47 -0.85 -9.87
N TRP A 75 -8.56 -1.03 -8.55
CA TRP A 75 -8.37 0.05 -7.57
C TRP A 75 -6.96 0.68 -7.65
N TYR A 76 -5.91 -0.14 -7.75
CA TYR A 76 -4.54 0.32 -7.90
C TYR A 76 -4.28 0.97 -9.26
N ALA A 77 -4.77 0.35 -10.34
CA ALA A 77 -4.58 0.86 -11.71
C ALA A 77 -5.14 2.28 -11.89
N ALA A 78 -6.28 2.58 -11.26
CA ALA A 78 -6.90 3.89 -11.30
C ALA A 78 -6.11 4.99 -10.56
N ARG A 79 -5.30 4.63 -9.55
CA ARG A 79 -4.54 5.59 -8.71
C ARG A 79 -3.07 5.70 -9.09
N PHE A 80 -2.52 4.63 -9.65
CA PHE A 80 -1.12 4.56 -10.08
C PHE A 80 -1.08 4.23 -11.58
N PRO A 81 -1.47 5.17 -12.45
CA PRO A 81 -1.38 4.96 -13.88
C PRO A 81 0.07 4.66 -14.24
N ARG A 82 0.28 3.71 -15.17
CA ARG A 82 1.63 3.40 -15.68
C ARG A 82 2.28 4.71 -16.11
N SER A 83 3.40 5.06 -15.48
CA SER A 83 4.22 6.16 -15.97
C SER A 83 4.60 5.83 -17.41
N ARG A 84 4.19 6.66 -18.37
CA ARG A 84 4.79 6.61 -19.71
C ARG A 84 6.29 6.80 -19.50
N ARG A 85 7.07 5.80 -19.93
CA ARG A 85 8.53 5.91 -19.95
C ARG A 85 8.93 7.01 -20.91
#